data_AF-A0A928XXV5-F1
#
_entry.id   AF-A0A928XXV5-F1
#
_cell.length_a   1.000
_cell.length_b   1.000
_cell.length_c   1.000
_cell.angle_alpha   90.00
_cell.angle_beta   90.00
_cell.angle_gamma   90.00
#
_symmetry.space_group_name_H-M   'P 1'
#
loop_
_entity.id
_entity.type
_entity.pdbx_description
1 polymer ?
#
loop_
_entity_poly.entity_id
_entity_poly.type
_entity_poly.pdbx_seq_one_letter_code
_entity_poly.pdbx_strand_id
1 'polypeptide(L)' 'MKTVLTKVQFLERFTPQEVAALMGHVTSGNVTACNVLMRFIAIERIHSDSELLTQMMTALVQLGVLTEQRRAAVMDFGA' A
#
# COMPACT_ATOMS: atom_id res chain seq x y z
N MET A 1 5.28 13.31 -16.29
CA MET A 1 5.65 11.97 -16.78
C MET A 1 5.06 10.95 -15.81
N LYS A 2 4.53 9.81 -16.26
CA LYS A 2 4.02 8.78 -15.33
C LYS A 2 5.20 8.00 -14.76
N THR A 3 5.42 8.03 -13.46
CA THR A 3 6.47 7.23 -12.81
C THR A 3 5.92 5.84 -12.53
N VAL A 4 6.71 4.82 -12.85
CA VAL A 4 6.33 3.40 -12.67
C VAL A 4 7.35 2.75 -11.76
N LEU A 5 6.86 2.10 -10.71
CA LEU A 5 7.68 1.29 -9.82
C LEU A 5 7.34 -0.18 -10.02
N THR A 6 8.36 -1.03 -9.88
CA THR A 6 8.12 -2.47 -9.67
C THR A 6 7.49 -2.68 -8.29
N LYS A 7 6.84 -3.83 -8.11
CA LYS A 7 6.30 -4.25 -6.81
C LYS A 7 7.34 -4.18 -5.70
N VAL A 8 8.56 -4.66 -5.97
CA VAL A 8 9.66 -4.67 -4.99
C VAL A 8 10.04 -3.25 -4.57
N GLN A 9 10.30 -2.37 -5.54
CA GLN A 9 10.65 -0.97 -5.27
C GLN A 9 9.55 -0.23 -4.49
N PHE A 10 8.29 -0.58 -4.70
CA PHE A 10 7.20 0.00 -3.93
C PHE A 10 7.12 -0.55 -2.51
N LEU A 11 7.30 -1.86 -2.32
CA LEU A 11 7.29 -2.50 -1.00
C LEU A 11 8.44 -2.01 -0.10
N GLU A 12 9.59 -1.69 -0.67
CA GLU A 12 10.73 -1.09 0.05
C GLU A 12 10.41 0.27 0.70
N ARG A 13 9.30 0.91 0.31
CA ARG A 13 8.84 2.17 0.89
C ARG A 13 8.07 2.00 2.20
N PHE A 14 7.71 0.76 2.54
CA PHE A 14 7.06 0.42 3.79
C PHE A 14 8.08 -0.04 4.82
N THR A 15 7.85 0.33 6.07
CA THR A 15 8.60 -0.17 7.20
C THR A 15 8.15 -1.59 7.56
N PRO A 16 9.01 -2.41 8.18
CA PRO A 16 8.62 -3.73 8.68
C PRO A 16 7.41 -3.69 9.63
N GLN A 17 7.28 -2.63 10.43
CA GLN A 17 6.18 -2.44 11.37
C GLN A 17 4.84 -2.23 10.66
N GLU A 18 4.81 -1.43 9.59
CA GLU A 18 3.59 -1.22 8.78
C GLU A 18 3.16 -2.53 8.10
N VAL A 19 4.12 -3.31 7.60
CA VAL A 19 3.83 -4.63 7.02
C VAL A 19 3.28 -5.58 8.09
N ALA A 20 3.90 -5.64 9.27
CA ALA A 20 3.43 -6.47 10.37
C ALA A 20 2.02 -6.08 10.84
N ALA A 21 1.71 -4.77 10.91
CA ALA A 21 0.38 -4.28 11.25
C ALA A 21 -0.68 -4.74 10.24
N LEU A 22 -0.39 -4.61 8.93
CA LEU A 22 -1.27 -5.13 7.89
C LEU A 22 -1.50 -6.64 8.05
N MET A 23 -0.44 -7.41 8.29
CA MET A 23 -0.55 -8.86 8.50
C MET A 23 -1.38 -9.19 9.74
N GLY A 24 -1.28 -8.41 10.82
CA GLY A 24 -2.15 -8.52 11.99
C GLY A 24 -3.63 -8.46 11.62
N HIS A 25 -4.04 -7.45 10.84
CA HIS A 25 -5.42 -7.34 10.35
C HIS A 25 -5.83 -8.49 9.42
N VAL A 26 -4.92 -8.97 8.57
CA VAL A 26 -5.19 -10.13 7.71
C VAL A 26 -5.45 -11.38 8.55
N THR A 27 -4.58 -11.65 9.53
CA THR A 27 -4.73 -12.83 10.41
C THR A 27 -5.97 -12.77 11.30
N SER A 28 -6.46 -11.57 11.63
CA SER A 28 -7.73 -11.40 12.34
C SER A 28 -8.97 -11.58 11.45
N GLY A 29 -8.80 -11.90 10.16
CA GLY A 29 -9.90 -12.07 9.21
C GLY A 29 -10.52 -10.76 8.72
N ASN A 30 -9.84 -9.61 8.85
CA ASN A 30 -10.36 -8.34 8.35
C ASN A 30 -10.43 -8.36 6.81
N VAL A 31 -11.65 -8.39 6.28
CA VAL A 31 -11.90 -8.50 4.83
C VAL A 31 -11.24 -7.37 4.04
N THR A 32 -11.24 -6.14 4.56
CA THR A 32 -10.58 -5.00 3.91
C THR A 32 -9.07 -5.21 3.80
N ALA A 33 -8.43 -5.70 4.86
CA ALA A 33 -7.00 -6.00 4.85
C ALA A 33 -6.65 -7.15 3.88
N CYS A 34 -7.46 -8.22 3.85
CA CYS A 34 -7.32 -9.30 2.89
C CYS A 34 -7.45 -8.79 1.45
N ASN A 35 -8.41 -7.91 1.17
CA ASN A 35 -8.57 -7.30 -0.15
C ASN A 35 -7.37 -6.43 -0.55
N VAL A 36 -6.81 -5.67 0.38
CA VAL A 36 -5.58 -4.89 0.13
C VAL A 36 -4.42 -5.82 -0.21
N LEU A 37 -4.21 -6.89 0.56
CA LEU A 37 -3.16 -7.86 0.30
C LEU A 37 -3.33 -8.54 -1.07
N MET A 38 -4.54 -8.99 -1.41
CA MET A 38 -4.82 -9.61 -2.72
C MET A 38 -4.52 -8.64 -3.87
N ARG A 39 -4.90 -7.37 -3.74
CA ARG A 39 -4.58 -6.34 -4.75
C ARG A 39 -3.07 -6.14 -4.88
N PHE A 40 -2.33 -6.09 -3.78
CA PHE A 40 -0.86 -6.02 -3.81
C PHE A 40 -0.22 -7.20 -4.53
N ILE A 41 -0.72 -8.42 -4.29
CA ILE A 41 -0.22 -9.64 -4.94
C ILE A 41 -0.48 -9.58 -6.45
N ALA A 42 -1.66 -9.10 -6.87
CA ALA A 42 -2.06 -9.06 -8.28
C ALA A 42 -1.35 -7.97 -9.10
N ILE A 43 -0.84 -6.90 -8.48
CA ILE A 43 -0.23 -5.79 -9.21
C ILE A 43 1.22 -6.11 -9.60
N GLU A 44 1.54 -6.14 -10.89
CA GLU A 44 2.92 -6.31 -11.37
C GLU A 44 3.70 -4.99 -11.48
N ARG A 45 3.00 -3.91 -11.84
CA ARG A 45 3.54 -2.56 -12.01
C ARG A 45 2.66 -1.54 -11.32
N ILE A 46 3.30 -0.64 -10.58
CA ILE A 46 2.61 0.38 -9.78
C ILE A 46 2.83 1.73 -10.43
N HIS A 47 1.75 2.29 -10.95
CA HIS A 47 1.73 3.59 -11.61
C HIS A 47 1.36 4.68 -10.60
N SER A 48 2.06 5.82 -10.66
CA SER A 48 1.83 6.95 -9.75
C SER A 48 0.40 7.53 -9.83
N ASP A 49 -0.31 7.33 -10.93
CA ASP A 49 -1.67 7.79 -11.19
C ASP A 49 -2.73 6.66 -11.06
N SER A 50 -2.36 5.52 -10.49
CA SER A 50 -3.29 4.40 -10.33
C SER A 50 -4.36 4.72 -9.29
N GLU A 51 -5.63 4.70 -9.73
CA GLU A 51 -6.78 4.82 -8.83
C GLU A 51 -6.82 3.65 -7.85
N LEU A 52 -6.52 2.44 -8.31
CA LEU A 52 -6.44 1.24 -7.47
C LEU A 52 -5.42 1.41 -6.34
N LEU A 53 -4.23 1.95 -6.67
CA LEU A 53 -3.21 2.26 -5.68
C LEU A 53 -3.73 3.28 -4.67
N THR A 54 -4.36 4.34 -5.14
CA THR A 54 -4.93 5.39 -4.28
C THR A 54 -5.95 4.80 -3.30
N GLN A 55 -6.85 3.94 -3.78
CA GLN A 55 -7.83 3.24 -2.94
C GLN A 55 -7.17 2.32 -1.90
N MET A 56 -6.14 1.56 -2.30
CA MET A 56 -5.39 0.70 -1.37
C MET A 56 -4.71 1.53 -0.26
N MET A 57 -4.07 2.64 -0.63
CA MET A 57 -3.38 3.50 0.30
C MET A 57 -4.35 4.20 1.26
N THR A 58 -5.54 4.58 0.79
CA THR A 58 -6.63 5.07 1.66
C THR A 58 -7.10 3.99 2.63
N ALA A 59 -7.28 2.75 2.16
CA ALA A 59 -7.68 1.63 3.01
C ALA A 59 -6.65 1.34 4.11
N LEU A 60 -5.34 1.45 3.80
CA LEU A 60 -4.28 1.30 4.79
C LEU A 60 -4.35 2.38 5.89
N VAL A 61 -4.74 3.62 5.56
CA VAL A 61 -4.98 4.66 6.58
C VAL A 61 -6.22 4.36 7.40
N GLN A 62 -7.32 3.96 6.77
CA GLN A 62 -8.56 3.61 7.47
C GLN A 62 -8.41 2.42 8.42
N LEU A 63 -7.53 1.47 8.08
CA LEU A 63 -7.16 0.36 8.94
C LEU A 63 -6.24 0.76 10.11
N GLY A 64 -5.68 1.98 10.09
CA GLY A 64 -4.68 2.42 11.05
C GLY A 64 -3.29 1.83 10.82
N VAL A 65 -3.06 1.19 9.67
CA VAL A 65 -1.74 0.68 9.26
C VAL A 65 -0.81 1.85 8.92
N LEU A 66 -1.34 2.88 8.27
CA LEU A 66 -0.60 4.10 7.94
C LEU A 66 -1.25 5.32 8.59
N THR A 67 -0.43 6.32 8.88
CA THR A 67 -0.92 7.70 9.04
C THR A 67 -1.06 8.36 7.67
N GLU A 68 -1.83 9.45 7.58
CA GLU A 68 -1.89 10.25 6.34
C GLU A 68 -0.52 10.78 5.90
N GLN A 69 0.34 11.15 6.86
CA GLN A 69 1.70 11.58 6.56
C GLN A 69 2.55 10.44 5.96
N ARG A 70 2.45 9.21 6.50
CA ARG A 70 3.15 8.06 5.90
C ARG A 70 2.57 7.69 4.56
N ARG A 71 1.25 7.75 4.37
CA ARG A 71 0.60 7.57 3.08
C ARG A 71 1.21 8.49 2.02
N ALA A 72 1.31 9.78 2.31
CA ALA A 72 1.89 10.77 1.40
C ALA A 72 3.34 10.45 1.05
N ALA A 73 4.16 10.06 2.02
CA ALA A 73 5.56 9.74 1.79
C ALA A 73 5.76 8.42 1.01
N VAL A 74 4.93 7.40 1.22
CA VAL A 74 4.95 6.18 0.39
C VAL A 74 4.51 6.48 -1.04
N MET A 75 3.58 7.43 -1.21
CA MET A 75 3.04 7.88 -2.50
C MET A 75 3.89 8.95 -3.20
N ASP A 76 5.02 9.37 -2.62
CA ASP A 76 5.93 10.30 -3.27
C ASP A 76 6.83 9.54 -4.24
N PHE A 77 6.44 9.49 -5.52
CA PHE A 77 7.17 8.73 -6.54
C PHE A 77 8.45 9.44 -6.99
N GLY A 78 8.76 10.63 -6.47
CA GLY A 78 9.79 11.51 -7.00
C GLY A 78 9.34 12.08 -8.36
N ALA A 79 9.30 13.41 -8.45
CA ALA A 79 9.19 14.09 -9.74
C ALA A 79 10.54 14.09 -10.47
#